data_AF-A0A1Y0Y2U1-F1
#
_entry.id   AF-A0A1Y0Y2U1-F1
#
_cell.length_a   1.000
_cell.length_b   1.000
_cell.length_c   1.000
_cell.angle_alpha   90.00
_cell.angle_beta   90.00
_cell.angle_gamma   90.00
#
_symmetry.space_group_name_H-M   'P 1'
#
loop_
_entity.id
_entity.type
_entity.pdbx_description
1 polymer ?
#
loop_
_entity_poly.entity_id
_entity_poly.type
_entity_poly.pdbx_seq_one_letter_code
_entity_poly.pdbx_strand_id
1 'polypeptide(L)'
;MKKYINIKKFKDLSDTEKESGDYLVSKDFKIDASENDLTAKFIITTGNPDTDNDVIDPDGLDVSVYMNNPVVLWQHNRDLPPVGKCISINKITNGWVASVQFMPKEIDPESFRIFQMVKNGFLNAVSIGFIPKDLEPNNLNGYNISKSILYEFSIVTVPANSECLIVPEKSLDDTPLIDSLIEDTEDKIDELTSDIENKLSQLDITKIKLKFNLHKND
;
A
#
# COMPACT_ATOMS: atom_id res chain seq x y z
N MET A 1 12.87 -3.96 -34.26
CA MET A 1 12.30 -4.80 -33.19
C MET A 1 12.61 -4.10 -31.89
N LYS A 2 11.60 -3.74 -31.08
CA LYS A 2 11.81 -2.94 -29.86
C LYS A 2 12.59 -3.74 -28.81
N LYS A 3 13.57 -3.12 -28.14
CA LYS A 3 14.38 -3.74 -27.09
C LYS A 3 13.67 -3.62 -25.73
N TYR A 4 13.53 -4.72 -25.01
CA TYR A 4 13.03 -4.69 -23.64
C TYR A 4 14.15 -4.24 -22.69
N ILE A 5 13.87 -3.21 -21.89
CA ILE A 5 14.79 -2.68 -20.88
C ILE A 5 14.02 -2.46 -19.57
N ASN A 6 14.70 -2.57 -18.43
CA ASN A 6 14.07 -2.23 -17.15
C ASN A 6 14.14 -0.73 -16.87
N ILE A 7 13.38 -0.25 -15.88
CA ILE A 7 13.35 1.18 -15.51
C ILE A 7 14.73 1.72 -15.13
N LYS A 8 15.58 0.92 -14.48
CA LYS A 8 16.95 1.33 -14.12
C LYS A 8 17.78 1.62 -15.37
N LYS A 9 17.83 0.67 -16.29
CA LYS A 9 18.52 0.80 -17.57
C LYS A 9 17.94 1.89 -18.46
N PHE A 10 16.63 2.16 -18.36
CA PHE A 10 16.00 3.28 -19.05
C PHE A 10 16.47 4.64 -18.51
N LYS A 11 16.63 4.78 -17.19
CA LYS A 11 17.17 6.01 -16.59
C LYS A 11 18.59 6.30 -17.06
N ASP A 12 19.38 5.24 -17.25
CA ASP A 12 20.79 5.31 -17.65
C ASP A 12 21.01 5.54 -19.16
N LEU A 13 19.95 5.55 -19.99
CA LEU A 13 20.06 5.91 -21.41
C LEU A 13 20.36 7.40 -21.58
N SER A 14 21.17 7.73 -22.60
CA SER A 14 21.35 9.11 -23.05
C SER A 14 20.06 9.69 -23.63
N ASP A 15 19.94 11.02 -23.70
CA ASP A 15 18.73 11.68 -24.20
C ASP A 15 18.42 11.30 -25.66
N THR A 16 19.46 11.15 -26.49
CA THR A 16 19.31 10.67 -27.87
C THR A 16 18.83 9.21 -27.95
N GLU A 17 19.25 8.37 -27.01
CA GLU A 17 18.74 6.98 -26.92
C GLU A 17 17.30 6.93 -26.43
N LYS A 18 16.92 7.81 -25.48
CA LYS A 18 15.53 7.96 -25.02
C LYS A 18 14.62 8.44 -26.15
N GLU A 19 15.05 9.42 -26.94
CA GLU A 19 14.27 9.95 -28.07
C GLU A 19 14.07 8.94 -29.20
N SER A 20 14.96 7.95 -29.35
CA SER A 20 14.85 6.93 -30.40
C SER A 20 13.57 6.09 -30.34
N GLY A 21 12.96 5.94 -29.15
CA GLY A 21 11.71 5.19 -28.95
C GLY A 21 11.78 3.68 -29.24
N ASP A 22 12.98 3.14 -29.44
CA ASP A 22 13.22 1.75 -29.89
C ASP A 22 13.19 0.72 -28.74
N TYR A 23 12.49 1.02 -27.64
CA TYR A 23 12.45 0.20 -26.44
C TYR A 23 11.06 0.07 -25.82
N LEU A 24 10.89 -0.95 -24.98
CA LEU A 24 9.74 -1.15 -24.09
C LEU A 24 10.28 -1.25 -22.66
N VAL A 25 9.83 -0.35 -21.80
CA VAL A 25 10.30 -0.26 -20.42
C VAL A 25 9.41 -1.12 -19.52
N SER A 26 9.96 -2.15 -18.88
CA SER A 26 9.29 -2.91 -17.83
C SER A 26 9.76 -2.46 -16.46
N LYS A 27 8.84 -2.32 -15.51
CA LYS A 27 9.19 -2.14 -14.09
C LYS A 27 9.67 -3.49 -13.57
N ASP A 28 10.90 -3.56 -13.05
CA ASP A 28 11.35 -4.74 -12.30
C ASP A 28 10.52 -4.79 -11.02
N PHE A 29 9.52 -5.66 -10.97
CA PHE A 29 8.79 -5.97 -9.75
C PHE A 29 9.60 -6.99 -8.96
N LYS A 30 10.33 -6.55 -7.94
CA LYS A 30 10.88 -7.45 -6.92
C LYS A 30 9.78 -7.66 -5.88
N ILE A 31 9.22 -8.86 -5.85
CA ILE A 31 8.29 -9.29 -4.81
C ILE A 31 9.16 -9.80 -3.67
N ASP A 32 9.24 -9.04 -2.57
CA ASP A 32 9.90 -9.51 -1.36
C ASP A 32 8.88 -10.19 -0.46
N ALA A 33 8.92 -11.52 -0.49
CA ALA A 33 8.29 -12.37 0.50
C ALA A 33 9.40 -12.86 1.43
N SER A 34 9.32 -12.58 2.74
CA SER A 34 10.38 -12.92 3.70
C SER A 34 10.62 -14.44 3.66
N GLU A 35 11.78 -14.88 3.19
CA GLU A 35 12.16 -16.31 3.18
C GLU A 35 12.25 -16.88 4.59
N ASN A 36 12.69 -16.08 5.56
CA ASN A 36 12.87 -16.50 6.94
C ASN A 36 11.52 -16.69 7.66
N ASP A 37 10.53 -15.86 7.34
CA ASP A 37 9.24 -15.87 8.04
C ASP A 37 8.09 -16.46 7.22
N LEU A 38 8.35 -16.76 5.94
CA LEU A 38 7.37 -17.20 4.94
C LEU A 38 6.17 -16.25 4.87
N THR A 39 6.43 -14.94 4.76
CA THR A 39 5.39 -13.92 4.78
C THR A 39 5.25 -13.14 3.47
N ALA A 40 4.03 -12.71 3.15
CA ALA A 40 3.74 -11.79 2.06
C ALA A 40 2.57 -10.85 2.43
N LYS A 41 2.53 -9.65 1.83
CA LYS A 41 1.48 -8.65 2.07
C LYS A 41 0.61 -8.48 0.83
N PHE A 42 -0.69 -8.33 1.00
CA PHE A 42 -1.63 -8.18 -0.10
C PHE A 42 -2.66 -7.09 0.19
N ILE A 43 -3.05 -6.35 -0.84
CA ILE A 43 -4.32 -5.63 -0.83
C ILE A 43 -5.41 -6.69 -0.96
N ILE A 44 -6.37 -6.71 -0.03
CA ILE A 44 -7.41 -7.75 0.00
C ILE A 44 -8.75 -7.26 -0.54
N THR A 45 -8.96 -5.95 -0.53
CA THR A 45 -10.10 -5.27 -1.16
C THR A 45 -9.75 -3.82 -1.38
N THR A 46 -10.34 -3.20 -2.40
CA THR A 46 -10.37 -1.75 -2.57
C THR A 46 -11.80 -1.26 -2.78
N GLY A 47 -12.01 0.06 -2.74
CA GLY A 47 -13.29 0.69 -3.05
C GLY A 47 -13.59 0.82 -4.55
N ASN A 48 -12.80 0.18 -5.41
CA ASN A 48 -13.02 0.19 -6.85
C ASN A 48 -13.97 -0.94 -7.28
N PRO A 49 -14.75 -0.75 -8.37
CA PRO A 49 -15.62 -1.78 -8.92
C PRO A 49 -14.84 -3.06 -9.24
N ASP A 50 -15.39 -4.20 -8.87
CA ASP A 50 -14.85 -5.51 -9.24
C ASP A 50 -15.36 -5.98 -10.63
N THR A 51 -14.99 -7.19 -11.04
CA THR A 51 -15.40 -7.76 -12.33
C THR A 51 -16.91 -7.97 -12.49
N ASP A 52 -17.66 -8.04 -11.38
CA ASP A 52 -19.12 -8.15 -11.37
C ASP A 52 -19.79 -6.76 -11.27
N ASN A 53 -18.98 -5.69 -11.26
CA ASN A 53 -19.35 -4.30 -11.05
C ASN A 53 -19.85 -3.97 -9.63
N ASP A 54 -19.53 -4.83 -8.66
CA ASP A 54 -19.80 -4.58 -7.25
C ASP A 54 -18.73 -3.65 -6.67
N VAL A 55 -19.16 -2.74 -5.80
CA VAL A 55 -18.32 -1.76 -5.11
C VAL A 55 -18.50 -1.93 -3.61
N ILE A 56 -17.47 -2.43 -2.94
CA ILE A 56 -17.47 -2.56 -1.47
C ILE A 56 -16.91 -1.27 -0.89
N ASP A 57 -17.65 -0.64 0.02
CA ASP A 57 -17.12 0.46 0.82
C ASP A 57 -16.11 -0.08 1.85
N PRO A 58 -14.81 0.25 1.74
CA PRO A 58 -13.81 -0.19 2.70
C PRO A 58 -14.07 0.30 4.12
N ASP A 59 -14.79 1.42 4.28
CA ASP A 59 -15.15 1.96 5.59
C ASP A 59 -16.20 1.12 6.31
N GLY A 60 -17.06 0.45 5.55
CA GLY A 60 -18.13 -0.41 6.05
C GLY A 60 -17.78 -1.88 6.19
N LEU A 61 -16.53 -2.29 5.91
CA LEU A 61 -16.08 -3.67 6.05
C LEU A 61 -15.71 -3.98 7.51
N ASP A 62 -16.49 -4.85 8.15
CA ASP A 62 -16.21 -5.40 9.48
C ASP A 62 -15.38 -6.68 9.38
N VAL A 63 -14.16 -6.64 9.93
CA VAL A 63 -13.22 -7.78 9.95
C VAL A 63 -13.26 -8.60 11.24
N SER A 64 -14.05 -8.18 12.23
CA SER A 64 -14.03 -8.76 13.59
C SER A 64 -14.34 -10.26 13.62
N VAL A 65 -15.32 -10.71 12.83
CA VAL A 65 -15.71 -12.12 12.75
C VAL A 65 -14.58 -12.98 12.18
N TYR A 66 -13.98 -12.54 11.07
CA TYR A 66 -12.83 -13.22 10.44
C TYR A 66 -11.65 -13.34 11.41
N MET A 67 -11.39 -12.31 12.21
CA MET A 67 -10.26 -12.30 13.14
C MET A 67 -10.35 -13.34 14.27
N ASN A 68 -11.51 -13.95 14.51
CA ASN A 68 -11.62 -15.08 15.45
C ASN A 68 -10.91 -16.35 14.93
N ASN A 69 -10.79 -16.51 13.62
CA ASN A 69 -10.05 -17.60 12.98
C ASN A 69 -9.47 -17.13 11.63
N PRO A 70 -8.36 -16.37 11.66
CA PRO A 70 -7.84 -15.63 10.50
C PRO A 70 -7.04 -16.54 9.55
N VAL A 71 -7.67 -17.58 9.04
CA VAL A 71 -7.06 -18.52 8.09
C VAL A 71 -7.12 -17.97 6.66
N VAL A 72 -6.12 -18.32 5.86
CA VAL A 72 -6.06 -17.94 4.44
C VAL A 72 -6.29 -19.19 3.60
N LEU A 73 -7.26 -19.14 2.69
CA LEU A 73 -7.65 -20.29 1.88
C LEU A 73 -6.94 -20.30 0.51
N TRP A 74 -7.11 -21.40 -0.21
CA TRP A 74 -6.77 -21.52 -1.63
C TRP A 74 -8.05 -21.52 -2.46
N GLN A 75 -8.19 -20.59 -3.41
CA GLN A 75 -9.27 -20.59 -4.41
C GLN A 75 -10.69 -20.70 -3.80
N HIS A 76 -10.94 -20.07 -2.64
CA HIS A 76 -12.20 -20.16 -1.91
C HIS A 76 -12.64 -21.59 -1.53
N ASN A 77 -11.71 -22.56 -1.58
CA ASN A 77 -12.01 -23.95 -1.31
C ASN A 77 -11.92 -24.24 0.20
N ARG A 78 -13.08 -24.39 0.83
CA ARG A 78 -13.23 -24.66 2.27
C ARG A 78 -13.10 -26.15 2.62
N ASP A 79 -13.02 -27.02 1.62
CA ASP A 79 -12.83 -28.46 1.80
C ASP A 79 -11.35 -28.84 1.93
N LEU A 80 -10.44 -27.89 1.67
CA LEU A 80 -9.00 -28.05 1.81
C LEU A 80 -8.47 -27.36 3.08
N PRO A 81 -7.35 -27.84 3.65
CA PRO A 81 -6.63 -27.10 4.66
C PRO A 81 -6.26 -25.69 4.18
N PRO A 82 -6.17 -24.70 5.08
CA PRO A 82 -5.74 -23.36 4.72
C PRO A 82 -4.29 -23.36 4.25
N VAL A 83 -3.93 -22.39 3.42
CA VAL A 83 -2.54 -22.22 2.93
C VAL A 83 -1.68 -21.36 3.84
N GLY A 84 -2.28 -20.78 4.88
CA GLY A 84 -1.58 -19.93 5.82
C GLY A 84 -2.53 -19.27 6.80
N LYS A 85 -2.00 -18.30 7.54
CA LYS A 85 -2.76 -17.46 8.46
C LYS A 85 -2.50 -15.99 8.19
N CYS A 86 -3.52 -15.16 8.37
CA CYS A 86 -3.41 -13.72 8.36
C CYS A 86 -2.87 -13.25 9.72
N ILE A 87 -1.68 -12.67 9.72
CA ILE A 87 -0.98 -12.21 10.93
C ILE A 87 -1.21 -10.72 11.22
N SER A 88 -1.66 -9.94 10.23
CA SER A 88 -2.14 -8.58 10.43
C SER A 88 -3.11 -8.19 9.32
N ILE A 89 -4.08 -7.34 9.65
CA ILE A 89 -5.04 -6.75 8.72
C ILE A 89 -5.22 -5.29 9.10
N ASN A 90 -5.02 -4.38 8.15
CA ASN A 90 -5.03 -2.95 8.40
C ASN A 90 -5.80 -2.24 7.29
N LYS A 91 -6.60 -1.26 7.70
CA LYS A 91 -7.28 -0.37 6.77
C LYS A 91 -6.28 0.60 6.16
N ILE A 92 -6.43 0.87 4.86
CA ILE A 92 -5.68 1.88 4.11
C ILE A 92 -6.67 2.85 3.46
N THR A 93 -6.17 3.92 2.83
CA THR A 93 -7.01 5.01 2.27
C THR A 93 -8.15 4.53 1.37
N ASN A 94 -7.91 3.53 0.51
CA ASN A 94 -8.91 3.02 -0.43
C ASN A 94 -9.07 1.50 -0.32
N GLY A 95 -9.01 0.91 0.88
CA GLY A 95 -9.07 -0.54 0.98
C GLY A 95 -8.52 -1.12 2.28
N TRP A 96 -8.14 -2.39 2.20
CA TRP A 96 -7.52 -3.11 3.31
C TRP A 96 -6.30 -3.89 2.81
N VAL A 97 -5.28 -3.95 3.67
CA VAL A 97 -4.05 -4.73 3.45
C VAL A 97 -3.94 -5.80 4.53
N ALA A 98 -3.62 -7.03 4.13
CA ALA A 98 -3.34 -8.12 5.04
C ALA A 98 -1.93 -8.68 4.84
N SER A 99 -1.30 -9.10 5.94
CA SER A 99 -0.06 -9.87 5.91
C SER A 99 -0.38 -11.34 6.17
N VAL A 100 0.13 -12.22 5.31
CA VAL A 100 -0.05 -13.67 5.38
C VAL A 100 1.26 -14.31 5.81
N GLN A 101 1.19 -15.26 6.74
CA GLN A 101 2.25 -16.24 7.00
C GLN A 101 1.83 -17.59 6.43
N PHE A 102 2.63 -18.12 5.51
CA PHE A 102 2.47 -19.44 4.91
C PHE A 102 3.08 -20.51 5.81
N MET A 103 2.66 -21.77 5.60
CA MET A 103 3.24 -22.90 6.33
C MET A 103 4.59 -23.30 5.73
N PRO A 104 5.56 -23.71 6.58
CA PRO A 104 6.80 -24.28 6.10
C PRO A 104 6.56 -25.64 5.44
N LYS A 105 7.50 -26.03 4.57
CA LYS A 105 7.42 -27.24 3.75
C LYS A 105 7.21 -28.51 4.60
N GLU A 106 7.75 -28.53 5.80
CA GLU A 106 7.68 -29.65 6.75
C GLU A 106 6.27 -29.83 7.34
N ILE A 107 5.46 -28.76 7.38
CA ILE A 107 4.07 -28.80 7.85
C ILE A 107 3.13 -29.09 6.69
N ASP A 108 3.26 -28.33 5.59
CA ASP A 108 2.44 -28.53 4.40
C ASP A 108 3.21 -28.16 3.12
N PRO A 109 3.63 -29.15 2.30
CA PRO A 109 4.31 -28.91 1.04
C PRO A 109 3.50 -28.10 0.03
N GLU A 110 2.16 -28.19 0.05
CA GLU A 110 1.31 -27.46 -0.90
C GLU A 110 1.25 -25.96 -0.58
N SER A 111 1.04 -25.59 0.68
CA SER A 111 1.18 -24.20 1.15
C SER A 111 2.56 -23.62 0.80
N PHE A 112 3.64 -24.37 1.05
CA PHE A 112 4.98 -23.92 0.69
C PHE A 112 5.15 -23.75 -0.82
N ARG A 113 4.57 -24.64 -1.64
CA ARG A 113 4.57 -24.51 -3.11
C ARG A 113 3.83 -23.23 -3.54
N ILE A 114 2.71 -22.91 -2.91
CA ILE A 114 1.94 -21.68 -3.18
C ILE A 114 2.77 -20.44 -2.78
N PHE A 115 3.42 -20.45 -1.62
CA PHE A 115 4.35 -19.38 -1.23
C PHE A 115 5.46 -19.18 -2.26
N GLN A 116 6.06 -20.27 -2.76
CA GLN A 116 7.10 -20.17 -3.78
C GLN A 116 6.55 -19.59 -5.09
N MET A 117 5.31 -19.87 -5.47
CA MET A 117 4.66 -19.23 -6.61
C MET A 117 4.47 -17.72 -6.37
N VAL A 118 4.04 -17.34 -5.16
CA VAL A 118 3.89 -15.94 -4.76
C VAL A 118 5.21 -15.20 -4.83
N LYS A 119 6.22 -15.72 -4.15
CA LYS A 119 7.55 -15.12 -4.06
C LYS A 119 8.23 -14.95 -5.41
N ASN A 120 8.05 -15.91 -6.31
CA ASN A 120 8.64 -15.86 -7.66
C ASN A 120 7.74 -15.15 -8.68
N GLY A 121 6.64 -14.52 -8.25
CA GLY A 121 5.78 -13.70 -9.11
C GLY A 121 4.88 -14.49 -10.06
N PHE A 122 4.74 -15.81 -9.88
CA PHE A 122 3.79 -16.63 -10.63
C PHE A 122 2.35 -16.47 -10.14
N LEU A 123 2.17 -15.95 -8.91
CA LEU A 123 0.86 -15.85 -8.26
C LEU A 123 0.81 -14.62 -7.36
N ASN A 124 0.06 -13.61 -7.76
CA ASN A 124 0.12 -12.30 -7.08
C ASN A 124 -1.21 -11.88 -6.48
N ALA A 125 -2.27 -12.65 -6.69
CA ALA A 125 -3.63 -12.21 -6.46
C ALA A 125 -4.29 -12.88 -5.26
N VAL A 126 -5.21 -12.14 -4.67
CA VAL A 126 -6.04 -12.58 -3.56
C VAL A 126 -7.48 -12.09 -3.75
N SER A 127 -8.43 -12.73 -3.09
CA SER A 127 -9.83 -12.31 -3.13
C SER A 127 -10.52 -12.60 -1.82
N ILE A 128 -11.43 -11.72 -1.43
CA ILE A 128 -12.25 -11.85 -0.23
C ILE A 128 -13.59 -12.51 -0.56
N GLY A 129 -14.09 -13.30 0.37
CA GLY A 129 -15.51 -13.60 0.46
C GLY A 129 -16.09 -12.81 1.63
N PHE A 130 -17.27 -12.23 1.45
CA PHE A 130 -17.90 -11.37 2.43
C PHE A 130 -19.41 -11.61 2.49
N ILE A 131 -20.02 -11.20 3.61
CA ILE A 131 -21.47 -11.23 3.80
C ILE A 131 -21.96 -9.78 3.75
N PRO A 132 -22.70 -9.36 2.69
CA PRO A 132 -23.23 -8.01 2.64
C PRO A 132 -24.30 -7.82 3.72
N LYS A 133 -24.32 -6.63 4.30
CA LYS A 133 -25.31 -6.19 5.31
C LYS A 133 -26.19 -5.06 4.81
N ASP A 134 -25.66 -4.26 3.91
CA ASP A 134 -26.36 -3.16 3.26
C ASP A 134 -25.83 -3.06 1.82
N LEU A 135 -26.74 -3.15 0.85
CA LEU A 135 -26.40 -3.14 -0.57
C LEU A 135 -27.52 -2.52 -1.42
N GLU A 136 -27.15 -1.71 -2.39
CA GLU A 136 -28.06 -1.05 -3.32
C GLU A 136 -27.56 -1.23 -4.76
N PRO A 137 -28.43 -1.45 -5.76
CA PRO A 137 -28.00 -1.50 -7.16
C PRO A 137 -27.31 -0.20 -7.58
N ASN A 138 -26.22 -0.31 -8.34
CA ASN A 138 -25.49 0.83 -8.87
C ASN A 138 -25.74 1.03 -10.39
N ASN A 139 -25.17 2.09 -10.95
CA ASN A 139 -25.29 2.42 -12.37
C ASN A 139 -24.38 1.58 -13.29
N LEU A 140 -23.53 0.72 -12.72
CA LEU A 140 -22.64 -0.19 -13.42
C LEU A 140 -23.24 -1.60 -13.56
N ASN A 141 -24.51 -1.77 -13.18
CA ASN A 141 -25.20 -3.05 -13.24
C ASN A 141 -24.66 -4.09 -12.23
N GLY A 142 -24.05 -3.61 -11.15
CA GLY A 142 -23.72 -4.37 -9.93
C GLY A 142 -24.33 -3.68 -8.70
N TYR A 143 -23.66 -3.78 -7.55
CA TYR A 143 -24.13 -3.24 -6.27
C TYR A 143 -23.10 -2.34 -5.58
N ASN A 144 -23.58 -1.25 -4.96
CA ASN A 144 -22.83 -0.53 -3.94
C ASN A 144 -23.12 -1.18 -2.59
N ILE A 145 -22.09 -1.72 -1.93
CA ILE A 145 -22.17 -2.44 -0.66
C ILE A 145 -21.55 -1.56 0.43
N SER A 146 -22.39 -0.79 1.12
CA SER A 146 -21.96 0.19 2.13
C SER A 146 -21.60 -0.45 3.47
N LYS A 147 -22.07 -1.67 3.76
CA LYS A 147 -21.72 -2.44 4.96
C LYS A 147 -21.58 -3.91 4.64
N SER A 148 -20.52 -4.54 5.11
CA SER A 148 -20.26 -5.96 4.91
C SER A 148 -19.44 -6.55 6.06
N ILE A 149 -19.48 -7.88 6.20
CA ILE A 149 -18.61 -8.62 7.11
C ILE A 149 -17.63 -9.43 6.27
N LEU A 150 -16.34 -9.29 6.54
CA LEU A 150 -15.32 -10.17 5.96
C LEU A 150 -15.56 -11.60 6.46
N TYR A 151 -15.83 -12.52 5.53
CA TYR A 151 -16.13 -13.92 5.84
C TYR A 151 -14.92 -14.81 5.64
N GLU A 152 -14.20 -14.61 4.55
CA GLU A 152 -12.97 -15.34 4.23
C GLU A 152 -12.03 -14.52 3.36
N PHE A 153 -10.80 -15.01 3.24
CA PHE A 153 -9.77 -14.43 2.41
C PHE A 153 -8.93 -15.55 1.80
N SER A 154 -8.70 -15.49 0.48
CA SER A 154 -8.06 -16.56 -0.27
C SER A 154 -6.91 -16.04 -1.13
N ILE A 155 -5.85 -16.84 -1.25
CA ILE A 155 -4.95 -16.73 -2.41
C ILE A 155 -5.69 -17.30 -3.63
N VAL A 156 -5.71 -16.56 -4.73
CA VAL A 156 -6.46 -16.93 -5.94
C VAL A 156 -5.63 -16.74 -7.20
N THR A 157 -5.97 -17.47 -8.25
CA THR A 157 -5.33 -17.29 -9.56
C THR A 157 -5.80 -16.02 -10.27
N VAL A 158 -7.06 -15.64 -10.08
CA VAL A 158 -7.68 -14.46 -10.68
C VAL A 158 -8.57 -13.80 -9.62
N PRO A 159 -8.35 -12.53 -9.27
CA PRO A 159 -9.17 -11.84 -8.30
C PRO A 159 -10.42 -11.22 -8.97
N ALA A 160 -11.52 -11.12 -8.23
CA ALA A 160 -12.68 -10.33 -8.67
C ALA A 160 -12.33 -8.84 -8.71
N ASN A 161 -11.77 -8.31 -7.61
CA ASN A 161 -11.24 -6.96 -7.58
C ASN A 161 -9.80 -6.96 -8.12
N SER A 162 -9.60 -6.32 -9.27
CA SER A 162 -8.33 -6.33 -10.01
C SER A 162 -7.12 -5.72 -9.28
N GLU A 163 -7.35 -4.95 -8.22
CA GLU A 163 -6.31 -4.32 -7.41
C GLU A 163 -5.90 -5.16 -6.20
N CYS A 164 -6.56 -6.30 -5.97
CA CYS A 164 -6.28 -7.21 -4.85
C CYS A 164 -5.04 -8.06 -5.13
N LEU A 165 -3.90 -7.39 -5.11
CA LEU A 165 -2.60 -7.92 -5.50
C LEU A 165 -1.59 -7.83 -4.35
N ILE A 166 -0.49 -8.56 -4.51
CA ILE A 166 0.67 -8.50 -3.63
C ILE A 166 1.18 -7.06 -3.57
N VAL A 167 1.42 -6.59 -2.35
CA VAL A 167 2.09 -5.33 -2.09
C VAL A 167 3.59 -5.62 -2.19
N PRO A 168 4.29 -5.13 -3.23
CA PRO A 168 5.73 -5.22 -3.24
C PRO A 168 6.26 -4.47 -2.02
N GLU A 169 7.19 -5.08 -1.30
CA GLU A 169 7.99 -4.36 -0.31
C GLU A 169 8.78 -3.33 -1.09
N LYS A 170 8.19 -2.14 -1.28
CA LYS A 170 8.91 -0.99 -1.79
C LYS A 170 10.09 -0.89 -0.85
N SER A 171 11.29 -1.17 -1.37
CA SER A 171 12.54 -0.97 -0.66
C SER A 171 12.39 0.37 0.06
N LEU A 172 12.44 0.35 1.38
CA LEU A 172 12.57 1.57 2.17
C LEU A 172 13.83 2.36 1.77
N ASP A 173 14.64 1.81 0.85
CA ASP A 173 15.77 2.41 0.14
C ASP A 173 15.45 3.03 -1.26
N ASP A 174 14.21 3.45 -1.54
CA ASP A 174 14.01 4.50 -2.58
C ASP A 174 14.27 5.88 -1.93
N THR A 175 15.54 6.08 -1.55
CA THR A 175 16.17 7.31 -1.05
C THR A 175 15.76 8.59 -1.82
N PRO A 176 15.51 8.61 -3.14
CA PRO A 176 15.30 9.88 -3.84
C PRO A 176 14.04 10.66 -3.43
N LEU A 177 12.98 9.98 -2.99
CA LEU A 177 11.74 10.66 -2.59
C LEU A 177 11.80 11.12 -1.12
N ILE A 178 12.50 10.37 -0.27
CA ILE A 178 12.72 10.77 1.13
C ILE A 178 13.74 11.91 1.15
N ASP A 179 14.82 11.81 0.38
CA ASP A 179 15.82 12.86 0.25
C ASP A 179 15.21 14.15 -0.31
N SER A 180 14.36 14.07 -1.36
CA SER A 180 13.67 15.26 -1.87
C SER A 180 12.70 15.86 -0.85
N LEU A 181 12.00 15.03 -0.09
CA LEU A 181 11.09 15.51 0.96
C LEU A 181 11.88 16.12 2.13
N ILE A 182 13.04 15.57 2.48
CA ILE A 182 13.93 16.13 3.51
C ILE A 182 14.47 17.47 3.03
N GLU A 183 15.00 17.55 1.81
CA GLU A 183 15.55 18.77 1.20
C GLU A 183 14.47 19.87 1.11
N ASP A 184 13.26 19.53 0.63
CA ASP A 184 12.10 20.44 0.60
C ASP A 184 11.65 20.91 2.01
N THR A 185 11.98 20.16 3.05
CA THR A 185 11.65 20.50 4.44
C THR A 185 12.75 21.35 5.07
N GLU A 186 14.02 21.05 4.79
CA GLU A 186 15.18 21.83 5.22
C GLU A 186 15.15 23.24 4.61
N ASP A 187 14.87 23.37 3.32
CA ASP A 187 14.74 24.67 2.65
C ASP A 187 13.65 25.54 3.29
N LYS A 188 12.52 24.94 3.66
CA LYS A 188 11.42 25.66 4.34
C LYS A 188 11.81 26.08 5.76
N ILE A 189 12.58 25.26 6.47
CA ILE A 189 13.06 25.61 7.82
C ILE A 189 14.04 26.78 7.74
N ASP A 190 14.90 26.81 6.74
CA ASP A 190 15.87 27.89 6.54
C ASP A 190 15.17 29.20 6.15
N GLU A 191 14.16 29.14 5.27
CA GLU A 191 13.32 30.29 4.92
C GLU A 191 12.60 30.85 6.17
N LEU A 192 11.97 29.99 6.97
CA LEU A 192 11.28 30.39 8.21
C LEU A 192 12.24 30.97 9.25
N THR A 193 13.43 30.38 9.40
CA THR A 193 14.46 30.88 10.31
C THR A 193 14.91 32.29 9.90
N SER A 194 15.20 32.49 8.62
CA SER A 194 15.61 33.80 8.09
C SER A 194 14.53 34.87 8.30
N ASP A 195 13.27 34.51 8.08
CA ASP A 195 12.12 35.40 8.31
C ASP A 195 11.98 35.80 9.78
N ILE A 196 12.23 34.88 10.70
CA ILE A 196 12.21 35.16 12.14
C ILE A 196 13.36 36.09 12.53
N GLU A 197 14.58 35.83 12.05
CA GLU A 197 15.75 36.68 12.30
C GLU A 197 15.55 38.11 11.76
N ASN A 198 14.98 38.23 10.56
CA ASN A 198 14.64 39.52 9.97
C ASN A 198 13.58 40.25 10.80
N LYS A 199 12.53 39.56 11.27
CA LYS A 199 11.52 40.17 12.16
C LYS A 199 12.11 40.57 13.52
N LEU A 200 13.00 39.75 14.09
CA LEU A 200 13.70 40.04 15.35
C LEU A 200 14.66 41.23 15.23
N SER A 201 15.35 41.39 14.12
CA SER A 201 16.22 42.55 13.89
C SER A 201 15.42 43.85 13.67
N GLN A 202 14.21 43.76 13.12
CA GLN A 202 13.27 44.88 12.99
C GLN A 202 12.53 45.20 14.29
N LEU A 203 12.48 44.27 15.23
CA LEU A 203 11.98 44.49 16.58
C LEU A 203 13.00 45.35 17.35
N ASP A 204 12.72 46.66 17.39
CA ASP A 204 13.49 47.63 18.16
C ASP A 204 13.27 47.40 19.68
N ILE A 205 14.05 46.48 20.26
CA ILE A 205 14.03 46.12 21.69
C ILE A 205 14.18 47.38 22.58
N THR A 206 14.82 48.42 22.07
CA THR A 206 14.98 49.73 22.71
C THR A 206 13.64 50.43 22.93
N LYS A 207 12.73 50.41 21.93
CA LYS A 207 11.38 50.99 22.05
C LYS A 207 10.48 50.19 23.00
N ILE A 208 10.63 48.86 23.05
CA ILE A 208 9.87 47.99 23.95
C ILE A 208 10.30 48.22 25.41
N LYS A 209 11.60 48.34 25.69
CA LYS A 209 12.13 48.67 27.03
C LYS A 209 11.71 50.07 27.50
N LEU A 210 11.66 51.06 26.61
CA LEU A 210 11.18 52.41 26.92
C LEU A 210 9.68 52.41 27.28
N LYS A 211 8.83 51.66 26.59
CA LYS A 211 7.40 51.52 26.95
C LYS A 211 7.17 50.84 28.30
N PHE A 212 7.98 49.84 28.67
CA PHE A 212 7.85 49.16 29.96
C PHE A 212 8.32 50.01 31.16
N ASN A 213 9.32 50.88 30.98
CA ASN A 213 9.76 51.80 32.04
C ASN A 213 8.83 53.01 32.22
N LEU A 214 8.03 53.37 31.20
CA LEU A 214 7.05 54.45 31.28
C LEU A 214 5.74 54.05 32.00
N HIS A 215 5.52 52.77 32.32
CA HIS A 215 4.34 52.31 33.08
C HIS A 215 4.68 51.79 34.49
N LYS A 216 5.93 51.89 34.93
CA LYS A 216 6.33 51.63 36.33
C LYS A 216 6.41 52.88 37.20
N ASN A 217 6.15 54.05 36.62
CA ASN A 217 6.27 55.35 37.29
C ASN A 217 4.95 56.12 37.40
N ASP A 218 3.80 55.44 37.26
CA ASP A 218 2.49 55.95 37.68
C ASP A 218 1.97 55.13 38.87
#